data_AF-A0A958NSP1-F1
#
_entry.id   AF-A0A958NSP1-F1
#
_cell.length_a   1.000
_cell.length_b   1.000
_cell.length_c   1.000
_cell.angle_alpha   90.00
_cell.angle_beta   90.00
_cell.angle_gamma   90.00
#
_symmetry.space_group_name_H-M   'P 1'
#
loop_
_entity.id
_entity.type
_entity.pdbx_description
1 polymer ?
#
loop_
_entity_poly.entity_id
_entity_poly.type
_entity_poly.pdbx_seq_one_letter_code
_entity_poly.pdbx_strand_id
1 'polypeptide(L)'
;MIARRVSALLAVLSFIHPVLSQAKVYRDIKVGDYSRYGAQFDISDCGGKTFLTFMKEKIYPAIETQFKNTTVGNHIDGVKRGQGVELRLSSDVTTYHVKFEPYWEEKAERSGRSFSAVGKNQREPDYVADASYKHYLSSLQEVYEKDPDDLPDFYRAVLGVIATCDASGFSKLSTKTKQVAADFVAVYVAEQYRHLLGGKGQKLGRSHNWDDALLQVTMLASFHAGQADNAQGMFYEGRYTSDVYNQLLYDSQKNKYCVYKQLNHPKRAQSERRGFQFIDYWQFNKKCDRSGVNVTRSDFQKMGKAITSWMERNQRDVSGSLGRDIRSRGNLYQGIGRFFISNSAPEKFGERGELLVNKIASFLTSVNENAQEITESLE
;
A
#
# COMPACT_ATOMS: atom_id res chain seq x y z
N MET A 1 47.53 -31.64 43.39
CA MET A 1 46.62 -30.56 43.86
C MET A 1 46.99 -29.27 43.14
N ILE A 2 46.56 -29.09 41.88
CA ILE A 2 46.69 -27.84 41.11
C ILE A 2 45.44 -27.75 40.24
N ALA A 3 44.50 -26.87 40.62
CA ALA A 3 43.23 -26.69 39.93
C ALA A 3 43.36 -25.62 38.84
N ARG A 4 43.04 -25.99 37.60
CA ARG A 4 42.89 -25.11 36.43
C ARG A 4 41.62 -24.27 36.58
N ARG A 5 41.74 -22.94 36.45
CA ARG A 5 40.60 -22.04 36.17
C ARG A 5 40.64 -21.64 34.70
N VAL A 6 39.63 -22.06 33.94
CA VAL A 6 39.32 -21.55 32.60
C VAL A 6 38.23 -20.50 32.78
N SER A 7 38.53 -19.24 32.45
CA SER A 7 37.52 -18.18 32.38
C SER A 7 36.95 -18.14 30.96
N ALA A 8 35.65 -18.41 30.83
CA ALA A 8 34.91 -18.22 29.60
C ALA A 8 34.49 -16.74 29.49
N LEU A 9 35.03 -16.05 28.48
CA LEU A 9 34.59 -14.72 28.10
C LEU A 9 33.43 -14.88 27.10
N LEU A 10 32.19 -14.65 27.54
CA LEU A 10 31.04 -14.54 26.64
C LEU A 10 31.10 -13.17 25.95
N ALA A 11 31.53 -13.16 24.69
CA ALA A 11 31.38 -12.01 23.82
C ALA A 11 29.94 -11.97 23.29
N VAL A 12 29.13 -11.05 23.81
CA VAL A 12 27.82 -10.70 23.24
C VAL A 12 28.06 -9.94 21.93
N LEU A 13 28.04 -10.68 20.82
CA LEU A 13 28.01 -10.11 19.47
C LEU A 13 26.60 -9.57 19.21
N SER A 14 26.39 -8.29 19.54
CA SER A 14 25.23 -7.53 19.06
C SER A 14 25.32 -7.38 17.55
N PHE A 15 24.53 -8.18 16.83
CA PHE A 15 24.31 -8.05 15.39
C PHE A 15 23.68 -6.69 15.09
N ILE A 16 24.49 -5.78 14.57
CA ILE A 16 24.04 -4.52 13.98
C ILE A 16 23.26 -4.90 12.72
N HIS A 17 21.95 -5.04 12.84
CA HIS A 17 21.08 -5.20 11.68
C HIS A 17 21.13 -3.90 10.88
N PRO A 18 21.41 -3.95 9.57
CA PRO A 18 21.38 -2.75 8.74
C PRO A 18 19.96 -2.17 8.81
N VAL A 19 19.83 -0.99 9.42
CA VAL A 19 18.58 -0.23 9.45
C VAL A 19 18.19 0.09 8.01
N LEU A 20 17.33 -0.75 7.45
CA LEU A 20 16.74 -0.55 6.14
C LEU A 20 16.01 0.79 6.17
N SER A 21 16.54 1.83 5.49
CA SER A 21 16.07 3.21 5.64
C SER A 21 14.54 3.31 5.63
N GLN A 22 13.96 3.69 6.76
CA GLN A 22 12.54 4.02 6.86
C GLN A 22 12.25 5.22 5.94
N ALA A 23 11.00 5.39 5.48
CA ALA A 23 10.68 6.58 4.70
C ALA A 23 10.94 7.84 5.52
N LYS A 24 11.21 8.92 4.81
CA LYS A 24 11.40 10.22 5.45
C LYS A 24 10.03 10.74 5.88
N VAL A 25 9.81 10.75 7.18
CA VAL A 25 8.73 11.49 7.83
C VAL A 25 9.28 12.84 8.25
N TYR A 26 8.62 13.90 7.82
CA TYR A 26 8.93 15.28 8.14
C TYR A 26 7.90 15.77 9.16
N ARG A 27 8.38 16.49 10.18
CA ARG A 27 7.56 17.14 11.20
C ARG A 27 7.72 18.65 11.06
N ASP A 28 6.68 19.38 11.43
CA ASP A 28 6.69 20.85 11.54
C ASP A 28 7.15 21.55 10.25
N ILE A 29 6.79 20.98 9.09
CA ILE A 29 7.12 21.62 7.81
C ILE A 29 6.01 22.57 7.38
N LYS A 30 6.41 23.77 6.96
CA LYS A 30 5.51 24.72 6.31
C LYS A 30 5.30 24.32 4.85
N VAL A 31 4.07 23.94 4.53
CA VAL A 31 3.64 23.62 3.17
C VAL A 31 3.34 24.90 2.40
N GLY A 32 3.71 24.93 1.12
CA GLY A 32 3.50 26.10 0.27
C GLY A 32 2.07 26.25 -0.22
N ASP A 33 1.81 27.37 -0.89
CA ASP A 33 0.47 27.69 -1.41
C ASP A 33 0.21 27.08 -2.80
N TYR A 34 -0.51 25.96 -2.82
CA TYR A 34 -0.91 25.26 -4.03
C TYR A 34 -1.86 26.06 -4.93
N SER A 35 -2.56 27.08 -4.41
CA SER A 35 -3.36 27.97 -5.27
C SER A 35 -2.50 28.87 -6.15
N ARG A 36 -1.22 29.06 -5.79
CA ARG A 36 -0.29 29.98 -6.45
C ARG A 36 0.64 29.28 -7.44
N TYR A 37 1.12 28.08 -7.10
CA TYR A 37 2.17 27.38 -7.86
C TYR A 37 1.82 25.93 -8.20
N GLY A 38 0.60 25.51 -7.89
CA GLY A 38 0.14 24.14 -8.06
C GLY A 38 -1.29 24.10 -8.59
N ALA A 39 -1.91 22.94 -8.44
CA ALA A 39 -3.36 22.76 -8.50
C ALA A 39 -3.84 22.21 -7.16
N GLN A 40 -5.07 22.57 -6.80
CA GLN A 40 -5.70 22.15 -5.56
C GLN A 40 -7.08 21.60 -5.89
N PHE A 41 -7.39 20.47 -5.27
CA PHE A 41 -8.69 19.84 -5.35
C PHE A 41 -9.12 19.43 -3.95
N ASP A 42 -10.40 19.61 -3.67
CA ASP A 42 -11.06 18.98 -2.52
C ASP A 42 -11.69 17.66 -3.00
N ILE A 43 -11.68 16.62 -2.16
CA ILE A 43 -12.25 15.32 -2.53
C ILE A 43 -13.75 15.44 -2.90
N SER A 44 -14.44 16.42 -2.33
CA SER A 44 -15.83 16.77 -2.68
C SER A 44 -16.01 17.23 -4.13
N ASP A 45 -14.96 17.72 -4.79
CA ASP A 45 -14.99 18.14 -6.21
C ASP A 45 -15.26 16.96 -7.16
N CYS A 46 -15.14 15.73 -6.66
CA CYS A 46 -15.48 14.51 -7.39
C CYS A 46 -16.98 14.42 -7.73
N GLY A 47 -17.87 15.09 -6.99
CA GLY A 47 -19.28 15.22 -7.34
C GLY A 47 -20.03 13.87 -7.42
N GLY A 48 -19.73 12.96 -6.49
CA GLY A 48 -20.34 11.62 -6.40
C GLY A 48 -19.88 10.62 -7.46
N LYS A 49 -18.82 10.94 -8.21
CA LYS A 49 -18.15 10.02 -9.13
C LYS A 49 -17.25 9.05 -8.37
N THR A 50 -16.73 8.05 -9.08
CA THR A 50 -15.64 7.21 -8.57
C THR A 50 -14.34 7.98 -8.52
N PHE A 51 -13.41 7.53 -7.66
CA PHE A 51 -12.08 8.12 -7.63
C PHE A 51 -11.34 7.94 -8.95
N LEU A 52 -11.52 6.82 -9.66
CA LEU A 52 -10.92 6.61 -10.98
C LEU A 52 -11.42 7.64 -12.00
N THR A 53 -12.72 7.94 -12.00
CA THR A 53 -13.28 8.97 -12.88
C THR A 53 -12.74 10.35 -12.52
N PHE A 54 -12.68 10.68 -11.23
CA PHE A 54 -12.10 11.94 -10.76
C PHE A 54 -10.60 12.06 -11.12
N MET A 55 -9.85 10.97 -10.98
CA MET A 55 -8.46 10.89 -11.41
C MET A 55 -8.33 11.20 -12.90
N LYS A 56 -9.13 10.59 -13.77
CA LYS A 56 -9.07 10.81 -15.23
C LYS A 56 -9.44 12.23 -15.65
N GLU A 57 -10.47 12.79 -15.03
CA GLU A 57 -11.03 14.07 -15.47
C GLU A 57 -10.33 15.29 -14.87
N LYS A 58 -9.77 15.17 -13.66
CA LYS A 58 -9.27 16.31 -12.89
C LYS A 58 -7.82 16.14 -12.48
N ILE A 59 -7.51 15.10 -11.70
CA ILE A 59 -6.20 14.98 -11.06
C ILE A 59 -5.09 14.67 -12.08
N TYR A 60 -5.29 13.67 -12.96
CA TYR A 60 -4.29 13.28 -13.96
C TYR A 60 -3.94 14.44 -14.91
N PRO A 61 -4.90 15.15 -15.54
CA PRO A 61 -4.59 16.32 -16.38
C PRO A 61 -3.87 17.44 -15.61
N ALA A 62 -4.24 17.65 -14.34
CA ALA A 62 -3.57 18.64 -13.50
C ALA A 62 -2.12 18.25 -13.21
N ILE A 63 -1.85 16.98 -12.88
CA ILE A 63 -0.48 16.47 -12.68
C ILE A 63 0.37 16.72 -13.93
N GLU A 64 -0.14 16.36 -15.12
CA GLU A 64 0.60 16.58 -16.39
C GLU A 64 0.87 18.06 -16.68
N THR A 65 -0.08 18.93 -16.33
CA THR A 65 0.08 20.38 -16.51
C THR A 65 1.12 20.96 -15.55
N GLN A 66 1.11 20.50 -14.30
CA GLN A 66 1.99 21.01 -13.24
C GLN A 66 3.44 20.59 -13.40
N PHE A 67 3.75 19.59 -14.23
CA PHE A 67 5.13 19.22 -14.57
C PHE A 67 5.98 20.43 -14.99
N LYS A 68 5.42 21.36 -15.76
CA LYS A 68 6.13 22.58 -16.23
C LYS A 68 6.49 23.56 -15.12
N ASN A 69 5.77 23.52 -14.02
CA ASN A 69 5.97 24.41 -12.86
C ASN A 69 6.95 23.81 -11.84
N THR A 70 7.45 22.61 -12.11
CA THR A 70 8.35 21.90 -11.20
C THR A 70 9.74 22.51 -11.25
N THR A 71 10.22 23.03 -10.12
CA THR A 71 11.56 23.61 -10.04
C THR A 71 12.65 22.58 -9.67
N VAL A 72 13.90 22.91 -10.00
CA VAL A 72 15.11 22.19 -9.56
C VAL A 72 15.13 22.12 -8.01
N GLY A 73 15.41 20.95 -7.46
CA GLY A 73 15.43 20.69 -6.01
C GLY A 73 15.00 19.26 -5.68
N ASN A 74 14.94 18.91 -4.40
CA ASN A 74 14.40 17.60 -4.00
C ASN A 74 12.84 17.61 -4.05
N HIS A 75 12.19 16.48 -3.80
CA HIS A 75 10.72 16.38 -3.85
C HIS A 75 10.02 17.17 -2.74
N ILE A 76 10.56 17.16 -1.51
CA ILE A 76 9.96 17.88 -0.37
C ILE A 76 10.01 19.41 -0.55
N ASP A 77 11.00 19.92 -1.29
CA ASP A 77 11.06 21.34 -1.68
C ASP A 77 9.87 21.72 -2.55
N GLY A 78 9.37 20.79 -3.38
CA GLY A 78 8.16 20.99 -4.17
C GLY A 78 6.92 21.18 -3.27
N VAL A 79 6.78 20.36 -2.24
CA VAL A 79 5.70 20.47 -1.24
C VAL A 79 5.79 21.80 -0.49
N LYS A 80 6.99 22.18 -0.01
CA LYS A 80 7.22 23.46 0.68
C LYS A 80 6.96 24.69 -0.19
N ARG A 81 7.06 24.57 -1.51
CA ARG A 81 6.79 25.64 -2.48
C ARG A 81 5.36 25.65 -2.99
N GLY A 82 4.55 24.62 -2.69
CA GLY A 82 3.19 24.51 -3.21
C GLY A 82 3.14 24.09 -4.68
N GLN A 83 4.11 23.29 -5.14
CA GLN A 83 4.21 22.81 -6.52
C GLN A 83 3.51 21.46 -6.66
N GLY A 84 2.98 21.18 -7.85
CA GLY A 84 2.31 19.91 -8.15
C GLY A 84 0.82 19.97 -7.85
N VAL A 85 0.26 18.88 -7.37
CA VAL A 85 -1.18 18.78 -7.05
C VAL A 85 -1.37 18.49 -5.57
N GLU A 86 -2.22 19.26 -4.92
CA GLU A 86 -2.77 18.99 -3.59
C GLU A 86 -4.17 18.38 -3.74
N LEU A 87 -4.42 17.28 -3.05
CA LEU A 87 -5.75 16.68 -2.89
C LEU A 87 -6.10 16.66 -1.40
N ARG A 88 -7.06 17.50 -1.03
CA ARG A 88 -7.59 17.59 0.34
C ARG A 88 -8.66 16.54 0.54
N LEU A 89 -8.48 15.70 1.56
CA LEU A 89 -9.44 14.65 1.92
C LEU A 89 -10.37 15.15 3.02
N SER A 90 -9.82 15.84 4.02
CA SER A 90 -10.56 16.49 5.09
C SER A 90 -9.88 17.80 5.48
N SER A 91 -10.40 18.46 6.52
CA SER A 91 -9.77 19.65 7.10
C SER A 91 -8.37 19.38 7.65
N ASP A 92 -8.09 18.14 8.06
CA ASP A 92 -6.86 17.72 8.73
C ASP A 92 -6.05 16.66 7.97
N VAL A 93 -6.51 16.24 6.78
CA VAL A 93 -5.84 15.23 5.95
C VAL A 93 -5.77 15.68 4.49
N THR A 94 -4.57 15.61 3.92
CA THR A 94 -4.31 15.99 2.53
C THR A 94 -3.20 15.13 1.94
N THR A 95 -3.10 15.09 0.61
CA THR A 95 -2.01 14.45 -0.11
C THR A 95 -1.40 15.40 -1.13
N TYR A 96 -0.09 15.33 -1.32
CA TYR A 96 0.66 16.16 -2.25
C TYR A 96 1.36 15.31 -3.30
N HIS A 97 1.23 15.66 -4.57
CA HIS A 97 1.77 14.91 -5.70
C HIS A 97 2.68 15.81 -6.52
N VAL A 98 3.98 15.54 -6.46
CA VAL A 98 4.99 16.48 -6.95
C VAL A 98 5.96 15.81 -7.92
N LYS A 99 6.40 16.56 -8.92
CA LYS A 99 7.44 16.16 -9.90
C LYS A 99 7.12 14.91 -10.73
N PHE A 100 5.84 14.67 -10.98
CA PHE A 100 5.43 13.64 -11.94
C PHE A 100 5.66 14.18 -13.35
N GLU A 101 6.29 13.37 -14.18
CA GLU A 101 6.56 13.61 -15.59
C GLU A 101 5.38 13.12 -16.44
N PRO A 102 4.98 13.85 -17.50
CA PRO A 102 3.85 13.51 -18.36
C PRO A 102 4.13 12.31 -19.27
N TYR A 103 3.09 11.75 -19.90
CA TYR A 103 3.19 10.46 -20.61
C TYR A 103 4.20 10.39 -21.75
N TRP A 104 4.60 11.53 -22.32
CA TRP A 104 5.55 11.62 -23.42
C TRP A 104 7.02 11.65 -22.97
N GLU A 105 7.30 11.79 -21.67
CA GLU A 105 8.67 11.77 -21.15
C GLU A 105 9.23 10.35 -21.01
N GLU A 106 10.56 10.24 -21.09
CA GLU A 106 11.24 8.97 -20.88
C GLU A 106 11.16 8.58 -19.40
N LYS A 107 10.68 7.36 -19.11
CA LYS A 107 10.51 6.84 -17.73
C LYS A 107 9.51 7.63 -16.88
N ALA A 108 8.53 8.29 -17.50
CA ALA A 108 7.44 8.98 -16.81
C ALA A 108 6.76 8.12 -15.74
N GLU A 109 6.68 6.79 -15.96
CA GLU A 109 6.12 5.85 -15.00
C GLU A 109 6.93 5.70 -13.69
N ARG A 110 8.16 6.21 -13.63
CA ARG A 110 9.05 6.14 -12.46
C ARG A 110 9.27 7.50 -11.80
N SER A 111 8.69 8.54 -12.37
CA SER A 111 8.78 9.90 -11.88
C SER A 111 7.90 10.12 -10.66
N GLY A 112 8.07 11.30 -10.07
CA GLY A 112 7.22 11.82 -9.02
C GLY A 112 7.34 11.17 -7.65
N ARG A 113 6.83 11.90 -6.67
CA ARG A 113 6.61 11.44 -5.29
C ARG A 113 5.25 11.92 -4.80
N SER A 114 4.60 11.05 -4.04
CA SER A 114 3.38 11.39 -3.32
C SER A 114 3.70 11.49 -1.84
N PHE A 115 3.18 12.52 -1.20
CA PHE A 115 3.25 12.72 0.22
C PHE A 115 1.86 12.67 0.81
N SER A 116 1.72 12.04 1.95
CA SER A 116 0.55 12.22 2.81
C SER A 116 0.85 13.31 3.82
N ALA A 117 -0.19 13.99 4.30
CA ALA A 117 -0.07 14.90 5.41
C ALA A 117 -1.29 14.85 6.33
N VAL A 118 -1.02 14.85 7.64
CA VAL A 118 -2.02 14.84 8.69
C VAL A 118 -1.66 15.89 9.73
N GLY A 119 -2.62 16.71 10.14
CA GLY A 119 -2.43 17.69 11.20
C GLY A 119 -3.56 18.73 11.27
N LYS A 120 -3.57 19.51 12.35
CA LYS A 120 -4.66 20.46 12.64
C LYS A 120 -4.83 21.56 11.58
N ASN A 121 -3.79 21.84 10.81
CA ASN A 121 -3.80 22.83 9.73
C ASN A 121 -3.06 22.27 8.51
N GLN A 122 -3.67 22.40 7.33
CA GLN A 122 -3.11 21.97 6.05
C GLN A 122 -1.81 22.70 5.67
N ARG A 123 -1.53 23.88 6.24
CA ARG A 123 -0.29 24.63 5.98
C ARG A 123 0.88 24.19 6.86
N GLU A 124 0.60 23.64 8.03
CA GLU A 124 1.58 23.24 9.03
C GLU A 124 1.15 21.89 9.63
N PRO A 125 1.16 20.82 8.81
CA PRO A 125 0.80 19.49 9.27
C PRO A 125 1.81 18.94 10.28
N ASP A 126 1.31 18.20 11.28
CA ASP A 126 2.11 17.53 12.29
C ASP A 126 2.90 16.34 11.71
N TYR A 127 2.40 15.78 10.61
CA TYR A 127 2.94 14.62 9.91
C TYR A 127 2.95 14.87 8.41
N VAL A 128 4.13 14.72 7.77
CA VAL A 128 4.23 14.60 6.31
C VAL A 128 5.16 13.44 5.96
N ALA A 129 4.67 12.44 5.24
CA ALA A 129 5.49 11.29 4.86
C ALA A 129 5.70 11.19 3.35
N ASP A 130 6.93 10.90 2.92
CA ASP A 130 7.21 10.42 1.55
C ASP A 130 6.64 9.01 1.39
N ALA A 131 5.35 8.93 1.06
CA ALA A 131 4.58 7.71 1.11
C ALA A 131 5.10 6.73 0.05
N SER A 132 5.52 5.55 0.51
CA SER A 132 6.00 4.46 -0.32
C SER A 132 5.39 3.15 0.13
N TYR A 133 5.33 2.13 -0.73
CA TYR A 133 4.89 0.78 -0.34
C TYR A 133 5.57 0.30 0.93
N LYS A 134 6.88 0.55 1.04
CA LYS A 134 7.65 0.08 2.18
C LYS A 134 7.13 0.71 3.48
N HIS A 135 7.05 2.03 3.50
CA HIS A 135 6.55 2.76 4.66
C HIS A 135 5.10 2.41 5.01
N TYR A 136 4.25 2.37 3.99
CA TYR A 136 2.83 2.09 4.13
C TYR A 136 2.58 0.69 4.71
N LEU A 137 3.19 -0.37 4.14
CA LEU A 137 2.97 -1.73 4.62
C LEU A 137 3.49 -1.93 6.05
N SER A 138 4.64 -1.35 6.40
CA SER A 138 5.12 -1.38 7.79
C SER A 138 4.17 -0.64 8.73
N SER A 139 3.65 0.51 8.33
CA SER A 139 2.73 1.28 9.18
C SER A 139 1.35 0.63 9.30
N LEU A 140 0.87 -0.04 8.26
CA LEU A 140 -0.38 -0.82 8.31
C LEU A 140 -0.24 -2.06 9.21
N GLN A 141 0.94 -2.67 9.24
CA GLN A 141 1.25 -3.71 10.23
C GLN A 141 1.14 -3.21 11.66
N GLU A 142 1.73 -2.04 11.95
CA GLU A 142 1.61 -1.45 13.27
C GLU A 142 0.14 -1.18 13.67
N VAL A 143 -0.71 -0.75 12.72
CA VAL A 143 -2.14 -0.55 12.97
C VAL A 143 -2.82 -1.86 13.34
N TYR A 144 -2.66 -2.91 12.54
CA TYR A 144 -3.39 -4.14 12.85
C TYR A 144 -2.85 -4.90 14.08
N GLU A 145 -1.59 -4.70 14.45
CA GLU A 145 -1.01 -5.31 15.66
C GLU A 145 -1.38 -4.56 16.94
N LYS A 146 -1.54 -3.23 16.88
CA LYS A 146 -1.72 -2.39 18.07
C LYS A 146 -3.13 -1.83 18.23
N ASP A 147 -3.79 -1.58 17.10
CA ASP A 147 -5.11 -0.95 17.01
C ASP A 147 -6.04 -1.77 16.08
N PRO A 148 -6.18 -3.11 16.25
CA PRO A 148 -6.96 -3.95 15.35
C PRO A 148 -8.44 -3.53 15.23
N ASP A 149 -9.01 -2.95 16.28
CA ASP A 149 -10.38 -2.44 16.31
C ASP A 149 -10.60 -1.24 15.36
N ASP A 150 -9.54 -0.53 14.97
CA ASP A 150 -9.59 0.62 14.04
C ASP A 150 -9.59 0.14 12.57
N LEU A 151 -9.27 -1.14 12.32
CA LEU A 151 -9.10 -1.69 10.97
C LEU A 151 -10.39 -1.72 10.13
N PRO A 152 -11.59 -2.02 10.67
CA PRO A 152 -12.84 -1.90 9.93
C PRO A 152 -13.12 -0.46 9.47
N ASP A 153 -12.87 0.53 10.32
CA ASP A 153 -13.06 1.94 9.97
C ASP A 153 -11.99 2.44 9.00
N PHE A 154 -10.75 1.96 9.12
CA PHE A 154 -9.71 2.15 8.12
C PHE A 154 -10.18 1.69 6.74
N TYR A 155 -10.73 0.48 6.63
CA TYR A 155 -11.24 -0.02 5.35
C TYR A 155 -12.39 0.81 4.80
N ARG A 156 -13.35 1.22 5.64
CA ARG A 156 -14.43 2.10 5.22
C ARG A 156 -13.92 3.44 4.71
N ALA A 157 -12.93 4.03 5.38
CA ALA A 157 -12.34 5.30 4.96
C ALA A 157 -11.65 5.20 3.59
N VAL A 158 -10.75 4.21 3.40
CA VAL A 158 -10.02 4.09 2.13
C VAL A 158 -10.91 3.63 0.97
N LEU A 159 -11.85 2.72 1.22
CA LEU A 159 -12.80 2.26 0.20
C LEU A 159 -13.86 3.32 -0.11
N GLY A 160 -14.27 4.14 0.87
CA GLY A 160 -15.13 5.30 0.66
C GLY A 160 -14.49 6.32 -0.29
N VAL A 161 -13.20 6.60 -0.11
CA VAL A 161 -12.45 7.45 -1.06
C VAL A 161 -12.46 6.84 -2.45
N ILE A 162 -12.13 5.55 -2.59
CA ILE A 162 -12.04 4.88 -3.90
C ILE A 162 -13.39 4.81 -4.61
N ALA A 163 -14.42 4.37 -3.90
CA ALA A 163 -15.73 4.07 -4.47
C ALA A 163 -16.51 5.35 -4.75
N THR A 164 -16.55 6.28 -3.79
CA THR A 164 -17.49 7.41 -3.79
C THR A 164 -16.83 8.77 -3.59
N CYS A 165 -15.49 8.83 -3.55
CA CYS A 165 -14.77 10.04 -3.14
C CYS A 165 -15.26 10.59 -1.80
N ASP A 166 -15.65 9.69 -0.88
CA ASP A 166 -16.07 10.07 0.47
C ASP A 166 -14.93 9.84 1.46
N ALA A 167 -14.45 10.93 2.05
CA ALA A 167 -13.41 10.91 3.07
C ALA A 167 -13.95 11.15 4.49
N SER A 168 -15.28 11.19 4.69
CA SER A 168 -15.90 11.40 5.99
C SER A 168 -15.43 10.37 7.04
N GLY A 169 -15.11 9.14 6.60
CA GLY A 169 -14.57 8.07 7.43
C GLY A 169 -13.25 8.42 8.13
N PHE A 170 -12.43 9.33 7.59
CA PHE A 170 -11.17 9.74 8.23
C PHE A 170 -11.38 10.34 9.63
N SER A 171 -12.53 10.97 9.87
CA SER A 171 -12.85 11.57 11.18
C SER A 171 -12.98 10.55 12.32
N LYS A 172 -13.24 9.28 11.99
CA LYS A 172 -13.42 8.18 12.97
C LYS A 172 -12.10 7.52 13.35
N LEU A 173 -11.06 7.70 12.53
CA LEU A 173 -9.77 7.03 12.71
C LEU A 173 -8.95 7.67 13.82
N SER A 174 -8.22 6.84 14.56
CA SER A 174 -7.13 7.32 15.41
C SER A 174 -6.10 8.11 14.60
N THR A 175 -5.31 8.97 15.24
CA THR A 175 -4.30 9.77 14.52
C THR A 175 -3.32 8.90 13.73
N LYS A 176 -2.90 7.75 14.28
CA LYS A 176 -1.96 6.85 13.62
C LYS A 176 -2.61 6.16 12.42
N THR A 177 -3.81 5.61 12.57
CA THR A 177 -4.53 4.97 11.45
C THR A 177 -4.91 5.98 10.37
N LYS A 178 -5.23 7.22 10.75
CA LYS A 178 -5.44 8.34 9.83
C LYS A 178 -4.20 8.62 8.97
N GLN A 179 -2.99 8.60 9.57
CA GLN A 179 -1.73 8.72 8.82
C GLN A 179 -1.57 7.57 7.81
N VAL A 180 -1.87 6.34 8.21
CA VAL A 180 -1.78 5.16 7.33
C VAL A 180 -2.81 5.21 6.19
N ALA A 181 -4.04 5.65 6.46
CA ALA A 181 -5.06 5.87 5.43
C ALA A 181 -4.66 6.98 4.45
N ALA A 182 -4.04 8.06 4.95
CA ALA A 182 -3.53 9.13 4.12
C ALA A 182 -2.34 8.64 3.25
N ASP A 183 -1.44 7.83 3.81
CA ASP A 183 -0.36 7.16 3.08
C ASP A 183 -0.90 6.25 1.98
N PHE A 184 -1.95 5.48 2.27
CA PHE A 184 -2.63 4.66 1.25
C PHE A 184 -3.11 5.52 0.08
N VAL A 185 -3.86 6.59 0.34
CA VAL A 185 -4.39 7.46 -0.72
C VAL A 185 -3.25 8.11 -1.51
N ALA A 186 -2.19 8.56 -0.83
CA ALA A 186 -1.02 9.16 -1.48
C ALA A 186 -0.34 8.18 -2.46
N VAL A 187 -0.10 6.94 -2.03
CA VAL A 187 0.46 5.90 -2.90
C VAL A 187 -0.54 5.55 -4.00
N TYR A 188 -1.82 5.37 -3.67
CA TYR A 188 -2.87 4.99 -4.62
C TYR A 188 -3.01 5.99 -5.77
N VAL A 189 -2.95 7.29 -5.51
CA VAL A 189 -2.93 8.33 -6.56
C VAL A 189 -1.70 8.18 -7.47
N ALA A 190 -0.51 7.93 -6.92
CA ALA A 190 0.69 7.71 -7.73
C ALA A 190 0.54 6.50 -8.64
N GLU A 191 -0.05 5.41 -8.14
CA GLU A 191 -0.22 4.20 -8.92
C GLU A 191 -1.34 4.30 -9.95
N GLN A 192 -2.44 4.99 -9.64
CA GLN A 192 -3.47 5.32 -10.63
C GLN A 192 -2.91 6.21 -11.73
N TYR A 193 -2.09 7.22 -11.39
CA TYR A 193 -1.41 8.03 -12.40
C TYR A 193 -0.60 7.16 -13.37
N ARG A 194 0.25 6.27 -12.83
CA ARG A 194 1.06 5.34 -13.63
C ARG A 194 0.24 4.36 -14.46
N HIS A 195 -0.89 3.90 -13.93
CA HIS A 195 -1.84 3.07 -14.67
C HIS A 195 -2.39 3.84 -15.87
N LEU A 196 -2.81 5.10 -15.68
CA LEU A 196 -3.36 5.95 -16.76
C LEU A 196 -2.32 6.27 -17.85
N LEU A 197 -1.03 6.40 -17.51
CA LEU A 197 0.06 6.48 -18.51
C LEU A 197 0.07 5.25 -19.44
N GLY A 198 -0.24 4.08 -18.90
CA GLY A 198 -0.39 2.84 -19.65
C GLY A 198 -1.41 2.95 -20.78
N GLY A 199 -2.56 3.58 -20.52
CA GLY A 199 -3.59 3.83 -21.52
C GLY A 199 -3.10 4.63 -22.73
N LYS A 200 -2.12 5.51 -22.53
CA LYS A 200 -1.59 6.45 -23.55
C LYS A 200 -0.39 5.94 -24.35
N GLY A 201 -0.05 4.64 -24.23
CA GLY A 201 0.98 4.00 -25.06
C GLY A 201 2.24 3.57 -24.32
N GLN A 202 2.39 3.91 -23.04
CA GLN A 202 3.51 3.44 -22.22
C GLN A 202 3.33 1.96 -21.84
N LYS A 203 4.28 1.10 -22.21
CA LYS A 203 4.18 -0.36 -22.00
C LYS A 203 4.08 -0.74 -20.52
N LEU A 204 4.75 0.01 -19.64
CA LEU A 204 4.88 -0.34 -18.22
C LEU A 204 3.58 -0.11 -17.43
N GLY A 205 2.81 0.93 -17.73
CA GLY A 205 1.52 1.16 -17.09
C GLY A 205 0.48 0.09 -17.43
N ARG A 206 0.52 -0.45 -18.67
CA ARG A 206 -0.44 -1.48 -19.14
C ARG A 206 -0.27 -2.83 -18.47
N SER A 207 0.96 -3.19 -18.11
CA SER A 207 1.28 -4.54 -17.62
C SER A 207 1.29 -4.66 -16.10
N HIS A 208 1.26 -3.54 -15.37
CA HIS A 208 1.57 -3.56 -13.95
C HIS A 208 0.40 -3.26 -13.01
N ASN A 209 -0.72 -2.60 -13.39
CA ASN A 209 -1.91 -2.43 -12.52
C ASN A 209 -1.54 -2.29 -11.02
N TRP A 210 -0.68 -1.31 -10.69
CA TRP A 210 -0.04 -1.19 -9.39
C TRP A 210 -1.04 -0.79 -8.28
N ASP A 211 -2.01 0.01 -8.64
CA ASP A 211 -3.19 0.39 -7.85
C ASP A 211 -4.00 -0.84 -7.43
N ASP A 212 -4.22 -1.80 -8.35
CA ASP A 212 -4.84 -3.11 -8.07
C ASP A 212 -4.08 -3.87 -6.98
N ALA A 213 -2.76 -3.91 -7.14
CA ALA A 213 -1.88 -4.68 -6.28
C ALA A 213 -1.84 -4.07 -4.88
N LEU A 214 -1.80 -2.73 -4.78
CA LEU A 214 -1.90 -2.00 -3.53
C LEU A 214 -3.20 -2.30 -2.79
N LEU A 215 -4.34 -2.26 -3.49
CA LEU A 215 -5.63 -2.54 -2.86
C LEU A 215 -5.74 -4.00 -2.42
N GLN A 216 -5.30 -4.96 -3.25
CA GLN A 216 -5.29 -6.38 -2.91
C GLN A 216 -4.46 -6.67 -1.66
N VAL A 217 -3.22 -6.16 -1.60
CA VAL A 217 -2.38 -6.38 -0.43
C VAL A 217 -2.94 -5.69 0.80
N THR A 218 -3.47 -4.46 0.69
CA THR A 218 -4.07 -3.72 1.80
C THR A 218 -5.20 -4.50 2.47
N MET A 219 -6.06 -5.16 1.67
CA MET A 219 -7.14 -5.98 2.18
C MET A 219 -6.66 -7.24 2.91
N LEU A 220 -5.45 -7.74 2.65
CA LEU A 220 -4.91 -8.90 3.36
C LEU A 220 -4.55 -8.59 4.82
N ALA A 221 -4.38 -7.32 5.17
CA ALA A 221 -4.16 -6.95 6.57
C ALA A 221 -5.30 -7.46 7.48
N SER A 222 -6.54 -7.55 7.00
CA SER A 222 -7.67 -8.07 7.78
C SER A 222 -7.47 -9.53 8.18
N PHE A 223 -6.96 -10.34 7.25
CA PHE A 223 -6.62 -11.73 7.51
C PHE A 223 -5.49 -11.81 8.54
N HIS A 224 -4.37 -11.10 8.32
CA HIS A 224 -3.22 -11.16 9.24
C HIS A 224 -3.55 -10.64 10.65
N ALA A 225 -4.40 -9.63 10.74
CA ALA A 225 -4.86 -9.08 12.01
C ALA A 225 -5.63 -10.10 12.87
N GLY A 226 -6.22 -11.11 12.25
CA GLY A 226 -6.97 -12.16 12.96
C GLY A 226 -6.16 -13.44 13.19
N GLN A 227 -4.93 -13.52 12.67
CA GLN A 227 -4.05 -14.66 12.90
C GLN A 227 -3.46 -14.57 14.31
N ALA A 228 -3.27 -15.71 14.97
CA ALA A 228 -2.45 -15.76 16.17
C ALA A 228 -1.00 -15.33 15.84
N ASP A 229 -0.34 -14.63 16.77
CA ASP A 229 1.03 -14.09 16.59
C ASP A 229 2.04 -15.15 16.13
N ASN A 230 1.90 -16.40 16.60
CA ASN A 230 2.77 -17.53 16.26
C ASN A 230 2.37 -18.23 14.95
N ALA A 231 1.26 -17.87 14.33
CA ALA A 231 0.71 -18.46 13.10
C ALA A 231 0.72 -17.48 11.92
N GLN A 232 1.22 -16.25 12.10
CA GLN A 232 1.33 -15.28 11.03
C GLN A 232 2.19 -15.81 9.88
N GLY A 233 1.62 -15.81 8.69
CA GLY A 233 2.27 -16.35 7.52
C GLY A 233 1.72 -15.78 6.23
N MET A 234 2.53 -15.89 5.17
CA MET A 234 2.13 -15.50 3.83
C MET A 234 2.34 -16.66 2.87
N PHE A 235 1.69 -16.62 1.71
CA PHE A 235 2.25 -17.32 0.56
C PHE A 235 3.57 -16.63 0.21
N TYR A 236 4.67 -17.38 0.24
CA TYR A 236 5.99 -16.93 -0.16
C TYR A 236 6.54 -17.94 -1.16
N GLU A 237 6.76 -17.49 -2.40
CA GLU A 237 7.19 -18.33 -3.52
C GLU A 237 6.23 -19.49 -3.81
N GLY A 238 4.94 -19.22 -3.58
CA GLY A 238 3.86 -20.14 -3.87
C GLY A 238 3.56 -21.19 -2.80
N ARG A 239 4.21 -21.14 -1.64
CA ARG A 239 3.91 -21.98 -0.47
C ARG A 239 3.50 -21.10 0.72
N TYR A 240 2.52 -21.54 1.50
CA TYR A 240 2.21 -20.89 2.77
C TYR A 240 3.34 -21.14 3.76
N THR A 241 3.84 -20.09 4.41
CA THR A 241 4.93 -20.18 5.40
C THR A 241 4.95 -18.95 6.30
N SER A 242 5.37 -19.15 7.55
CA SER A 242 5.68 -18.09 8.52
C SER A 242 7.11 -17.54 8.39
N ASP A 243 7.97 -18.20 7.60
CA ASP A 243 9.39 -17.88 7.51
C ASP A 243 9.80 -17.42 6.11
N VAL A 244 10.28 -16.19 6.02
CA VAL A 244 10.79 -15.58 4.78
C VAL A 244 12.30 -15.36 4.84
N TYR A 245 12.91 -15.12 3.69
CA TYR A 245 14.31 -14.70 3.65
C TYR A 245 14.42 -13.19 3.79
N ASN A 246 15.52 -12.72 4.37
CA ASN A 246 15.90 -11.32 4.26
C ASN A 246 15.99 -10.91 2.78
N GLN A 247 15.29 -9.82 2.42
CA GLN A 247 15.03 -9.44 1.02
C GLN A 247 16.33 -9.15 0.25
N LEU A 248 17.31 -8.54 0.93
CA LEU A 248 18.61 -8.16 0.37
C LEU A 248 19.73 -8.80 1.19
N LEU A 249 20.65 -9.44 0.48
CA LEU A 249 21.94 -9.88 1.02
C LEU A 249 23.06 -9.03 0.41
N TYR A 250 24.01 -8.63 1.25
CA TYR A 250 25.24 -7.96 0.84
C TYR A 250 26.39 -8.96 0.92
N ASP A 251 27.18 -9.09 -0.15
CA ASP A 251 28.43 -9.85 -0.06
C ASP A 251 29.62 -8.98 0.38
N SER A 252 30.77 -9.63 0.56
CA SER A 252 32.03 -8.99 0.94
C SER A 252 32.54 -7.95 -0.06
N GLN A 253 32.04 -7.96 -1.30
CA GLN A 253 32.35 -6.98 -2.34
C GLN A 253 31.28 -5.88 -2.42
N LYS A 254 30.32 -5.85 -1.49
CA LYS A 254 29.16 -4.96 -1.47
C LYS A 254 28.23 -5.12 -2.67
N ASN A 255 28.28 -6.26 -3.37
CA ASN A 255 27.27 -6.61 -4.36
C ASN A 255 25.95 -6.92 -3.64
N LYS A 256 24.84 -6.42 -4.19
CA LYS A 256 23.50 -6.62 -3.65
C LYS A 256 22.83 -7.80 -4.35
N TYR A 257 22.31 -8.73 -3.57
CA TYR A 257 21.54 -9.88 -4.06
C TYR A 257 20.12 -9.83 -3.51
N CYS A 258 19.14 -10.07 -4.37
CA CYS A 258 17.72 -10.07 -4.01
C CYS A 258 17.23 -11.51 -3.86
N VAL A 259 16.79 -11.91 -2.68
CA VAL A 259 16.62 -13.33 -2.37
C VAL A 259 15.31 -13.91 -2.91
N TYR A 260 14.27 -13.09 -3.05
CA TYR A 260 12.95 -13.50 -3.51
C TYR A 260 12.97 -14.04 -4.95
N LYS A 261 12.39 -15.23 -5.16
CA LYS A 261 12.37 -16.00 -6.42
C LYS A 261 13.75 -16.38 -6.98
N GLN A 262 14.80 -16.31 -6.17
CA GLN A 262 16.14 -16.80 -6.51
C GLN A 262 16.41 -18.20 -5.93
N LEU A 263 15.53 -19.17 -6.20
CA LEU A 263 15.54 -20.52 -5.60
C LEU A 263 16.91 -21.23 -5.68
N ASN A 264 17.65 -21.06 -6.77
CA ASN A 264 18.90 -21.77 -7.04
C ASN A 264 20.16 -20.91 -6.86
N HIS A 265 20.05 -19.69 -6.33
CA HIS A 265 21.21 -18.81 -6.20
C HIS A 265 22.09 -19.24 -5.02
N PRO A 266 23.41 -19.50 -5.19
CA PRO A 266 24.26 -20.01 -4.10
C PRO A 266 24.27 -19.12 -2.84
N LYS A 267 24.16 -17.81 -3.03
CA LYS A 267 24.09 -16.85 -1.92
C LYS A 267 22.79 -16.91 -1.12
N ARG A 268 21.72 -17.50 -1.66
CA ARG A 268 20.46 -17.66 -0.93
C ARG A 268 20.61 -18.58 0.28
N ALA A 269 21.40 -19.64 0.15
CA ALA A 269 21.70 -20.54 1.27
C ALA A 269 22.48 -19.84 2.41
N GLN A 270 23.07 -18.67 2.12
CA GLN A 270 23.78 -17.82 3.09
C GLN A 270 22.86 -16.76 3.71
N SER A 271 21.61 -16.63 3.25
CA SER A 271 20.66 -15.67 3.79
C SER A 271 19.90 -16.26 4.96
N GLU A 272 19.87 -15.51 6.06
CA GLU A 272 19.08 -15.86 7.24
C GLU A 272 17.58 -15.80 6.93
N ARG A 273 16.86 -16.78 7.46
CA ARG A 273 15.40 -16.76 7.51
C ARG A 273 14.95 -16.02 8.75
N ARG A 274 13.79 -15.38 8.67
CA ARG A 274 13.12 -14.72 9.79
C ARG A 274 11.61 -14.86 9.65
N GLY A 275 10.90 -14.56 10.74
CA GLY A 275 9.46 -14.42 10.73
C GLY A 275 9.01 -13.42 9.66
N PHE A 276 7.89 -13.76 9.03
CA PHE A 276 7.15 -12.91 8.12
C PHE A 276 6.83 -11.55 8.76
N GLN A 277 6.92 -10.50 7.95
CA GLN A 277 6.41 -9.18 8.26
C GLN A 277 5.57 -8.72 7.07
N PHE A 278 4.53 -7.92 7.29
CA PHE A 278 3.63 -7.48 6.22
C PHE A 278 4.35 -6.72 5.10
N ILE A 279 5.49 -6.10 5.44
CA ILE A 279 6.42 -5.49 4.50
C ILE A 279 6.94 -6.45 3.42
N ASP A 280 6.91 -7.77 3.66
CA ASP A 280 7.41 -8.79 2.74
C ASP A 280 6.52 -9.02 1.52
N TYR A 281 5.33 -8.43 1.49
CA TYR A 281 4.61 -8.28 0.23
C TYR A 281 5.28 -7.28 -0.72
N TRP A 282 6.10 -6.35 -0.23
CA TRP A 282 6.99 -5.56 -1.08
C TRP A 282 8.34 -6.27 -1.22
N GLN A 283 8.76 -6.55 -2.45
CA GLN A 283 10.03 -7.24 -2.72
C GLN A 283 10.79 -6.59 -3.86
N PHE A 284 12.09 -6.85 -3.92
CA PHE A 284 12.90 -6.59 -5.11
C PHE A 284 12.73 -7.72 -6.13
N ASN A 285 12.81 -7.38 -7.41
CA ASN A 285 12.90 -8.38 -8.46
C ASN A 285 14.26 -9.09 -8.43
N LYS A 286 14.41 -10.14 -9.24
CA LYS A 286 15.63 -10.96 -9.30
C LYS A 286 16.92 -10.16 -9.60
N LYS A 287 16.82 -9.00 -10.25
CA LYS A 287 17.97 -8.17 -10.66
C LYS A 287 18.27 -7.02 -9.70
N CYS A 288 17.47 -6.83 -8.65
CA CYS A 288 17.57 -5.71 -7.72
C CYS A 288 17.42 -4.31 -8.34
N ASP A 289 16.97 -4.22 -9.59
CA ASP A 289 16.80 -2.95 -10.31
C ASP A 289 15.36 -2.42 -10.20
N ARG A 290 14.43 -3.22 -9.67
CA ARG A 290 13.04 -2.83 -9.39
C ARG A 290 12.56 -3.43 -8.08
N SER A 291 11.70 -2.71 -7.40
CA SER A 291 10.95 -3.19 -6.24
C SER A 291 9.49 -2.79 -6.32
N GLY A 292 8.64 -3.49 -5.57
CA GLY A 292 7.21 -3.20 -5.55
C GLY A 292 6.40 -4.40 -5.12
N VAL A 293 5.15 -4.16 -4.75
CA VAL A 293 4.19 -5.21 -4.38
C VAL A 293 3.89 -6.15 -5.55
N ASN A 294 3.99 -5.68 -6.79
CA ASN A 294 3.77 -6.54 -7.96
C ASN A 294 4.75 -7.71 -8.08
N VAL A 295 5.91 -7.64 -7.44
CA VAL A 295 6.89 -8.73 -7.45
C VAL A 295 6.30 -9.98 -6.76
N THR A 296 5.50 -9.79 -5.71
CA THR A 296 4.85 -10.86 -4.92
C THR A 296 3.39 -11.09 -5.30
N ARG A 297 2.89 -10.45 -6.37
CA ARG A 297 1.48 -10.53 -6.77
C ARG A 297 0.94 -11.93 -6.96
N SER A 298 1.74 -12.82 -7.54
CA SER A 298 1.37 -14.22 -7.67
C SER A 298 1.03 -14.86 -6.33
N ASP A 299 1.72 -14.46 -5.27
CA ASP A 299 1.63 -15.07 -3.97
C ASP A 299 0.48 -14.48 -3.16
N PHE A 300 0.34 -13.16 -3.12
CA PHE A 300 -0.81 -12.55 -2.46
C PHE A 300 -2.14 -12.83 -3.18
N GLN A 301 -2.12 -13.09 -4.50
CA GLN A 301 -3.31 -13.56 -5.22
C GLN A 301 -3.65 -15.01 -4.91
N LYS A 302 -2.65 -15.86 -4.66
CA LYS A 302 -2.90 -17.21 -4.15
C LYS A 302 -3.52 -17.14 -2.76
N MET A 303 -3.01 -16.27 -1.89
CA MET A 303 -3.59 -16.01 -0.58
C MET A 303 -5.05 -15.58 -0.69
N GLY A 304 -5.33 -14.50 -1.44
CA GLY A 304 -6.70 -14.00 -1.62
C GLY A 304 -7.66 -15.03 -2.21
N LYS A 305 -7.18 -15.90 -3.12
CA LYS A 305 -7.98 -17.01 -3.66
C LYS A 305 -8.29 -18.07 -2.60
N ALA A 306 -7.29 -18.43 -1.78
CA ALA A 306 -7.47 -19.44 -0.74
C ALA A 306 -8.45 -18.95 0.33
N ILE A 307 -8.28 -17.71 0.81
CA ILE A 307 -9.22 -17.03 1.72
C ILE A 307 -10.63 -17.00 1.11
N THR A 308 -10.76 -16.54 -0.14
CA THR A 308 -12.08 -16.47 -0.80
C THR A 308 -12.72 -17.86 -0.90
N SER A 309 -11.96 -18.88 -1.25
CA SER A 309 -12.48 -20.26 -1.39
C SER A 309 -12.98 -20.81 -0.05
N TRP A 310 -12.30 -20.48 1.06
CA TRP A 310 -12.76 -20.83 2.40
C TRP A 310 -14.05 -20.08 2.73
N MET A 311 -14.09 -18.77 2.49
CA MET A 311 -15.28 -17.93 2.73
C MET A 311 -16.48 -18.36 1.87
N GLU A 312 -16.29 -18.82 0.64
CA GLU A 312 -17.37 -19.34 -0.21
C GLU A 312 -17.99 -20.63 0.34
N ARG A 313 -17.20 -21.47 1.04
CA ARG A 313 -17.67 -22.71 1.65
C ARG A 313 -18.36 -22.49 3.00
N ASN A 314 -17.78 -21.63 3.84
CA ASN A 314 -18.19 -21.50 5.24
C ASN A 314 -19.01 -20.23 5.53
N GLN A 315 -18.85 -19.19 4.72
CA GLN A 315 -19.49 -17.87 4.88
C GLN A 315 -20.14 -17.42 3.55
N ARG A 316 -20.94 -18.33 2.96
CA ARG A 316 -21.45 -18.22 1.59
C ARG A 316 -22.30 -16.97 1.35
N ASP A 317 -23.06 -16.52 2.35
CA ASP A 317 -23.93 -15.34 2.20
C ASP A 317 -23.10 -14.06 2.06
N VAL A 318 -22.04 -13.91 2.86
CA VAL A 318 -21.13 -12.76 2.83
C VAL A 318 -20.35 -12.73 1.51
N SER A 319 -19.63 -13.81 1.19
CA SER A 319 -18.78 -13.89 -0.01
C SER A 319 -19.60 -13.92 -1.31
N GLY A 320 -20.71 -14.65 -1.34
CA GLY A 320 -21.57 -14.79 -2.50
C GLY A 320 -22.33 -13.51 -2.84
N SER A 321 -22.78 -12.76 -1.84
CA SER A 321 -23.42 -11.44 -2.04
C SER A 321 -22.43 -10.44 -2.66
N LEU A 322 -21.22 -10.35 -2.10
CA LEU A 322 -20.18 -9.47 -2.62
C LEU A 322 -19.76 -9.86 -4.04
N GLY A 323 -19.53 -11.14 -4.31
CA GLY A 323 -19.15 -11.63 -5.64
C GLY A 323 -20.16 -11.28 -6.73
N ARG A 324 -21.46 -11.28 -6.42
CA ARG A 324 -22.51 -10.86 -7.36
C ARG A 324 -22.43 -9.37 -7.69
N ASP A 325 -22.25 -8.52 -6.68
CA ASP A 325 -22.23 -7.06 -6.85
C ASP A 325 -21.05 -6.60 -7.71
N ILE A 326 -19.87 -7.18 -7.49
CA ILE A 326 -18.65 -6.86 -8.26
C ILE A 326 -18.47 -7.75 -9.50
N ARG A 327 -19.43 -8.65 -9.78
CA ARG A 327 -19.40 -9.63 -10.88
C ARG A 327 -18.11 -10.46 -10.93
N SER A 328 -17.58 -10.82 -9.76
CA SER A 328 -16.37 -11.65 -9.64
C SER A 328 -16.73 -13.05 -9.15
N ARG A 329 -16.00 -14.05 -9.66
CA ARG A 329 -16.04 -15.43 -9.16
C ARG A 329 -14.64 -15.83 -8.71
N GLY A 330 -14.53 -16.51 -7.58
CA GLY A 330 -13.30 -17.20 -7.16
C GLY A 330 -12.32 -16.39 -6.31
N ASN A 331 -11.72 -15.30 -6.81
CA ASN A 331 -10.81 -14.47 -5.98
C ASN A 331 -11.43 -13.09 -5.77
N LEU A 332 -12.07 -12.88 -4.62
CA LEU A 332 -12.76 -11.62 -4.32
C LEU A 332 -11.77 -10.45 -4.16
N TYR A 333 -10.57 -10.68 -3.63
CA TYR A 333 -9.53 -9.64 -3.52
C TYR A 333 -9.17 -9.07 -4.89
N GLN A 334 -8.89 -9.97 -5.84
CA GLN A 334 -8.62 -9.57 -7.22
C GLN A 334 -9.87 -8.98 -7.90
N GLY A 335 -11.05 -9.51 -7.59
CA GLY A 335 -12.32 -9.01 -8.10
C GLY A 335 -12.59 -7.56 -7.71
N ILE A 336 -12.44 -7.24 -6.43
CA ILE A 336 -12.63 -5.90 -5.86
C ILE A 336 -11.63 -4.93 -6.47
N GLY A 337 -10.35 -5.32 -6.50
CA GLY A 337 -9.30 -4.49 -7.08
C GLY A 337 -9.57 -4.17 -8.55
N ARG A 338 -9.87 -5.18 -9.38
CA ARG A 338 -10.27 -4.99 -10.78
C ARG A 338 -11.52 -4.15 -10.93
N PHE A 339 -12.53 -4.36 -10.08
CA PHE A 339 -13.79 -3.64 -10.15
C PHE A 339 -13.57 -2.12 -10.04
N PHE A 340 -12.79 -1.67 -9.06
CA PHE A 340 -12.55 -0.24 -8.84
C PHE A 340 -11.56 0.42 -9.80
N ILE A 341 -10.56 -0.30 -10.30
CA ILE A 341 -9.51 0.27 -11.15
C ILE A 341 -9.82 0.17 -12.65
N SER A 342 -10.74 -0.69 -13.04
CA SER A 342 -11.14 -0.83 -14.44
C SER A 342 -12.38 0.01 -14.73
N ASN A 343 -12.66 0.23 -16.01
CA ASN A 343 -13.95 0.80 -16.45
C ASN A 343 -15.16 -0.13 -16.19
N SER A 344 -15.01 -1.14 -15.32
CA SER A 344 -16.10 -2.03 -14.92
C SER A 344 -16.99 -1.40 -13.86
N ALA A 345 -16.44 -0.55 -12.99
CA ALA A 345 -17.24 0.28 -12.09
C ALA A 345 -18.01 1.34 -12.90
N PRO A 346 -19.28 1.65 -12.55
CA PRO A 346 -19.99 2.78 -13.11
C PRO A 346 -19.27 4.08 -12.76
N GLU A 347 -19.38 5.11 -13.60
CA GLU A 347 -18.74 6.41 -13.33
C GLU A 347 -19.25 7.08 -12.04
N LYS A 348 -20.47 6.77 -11.63
CA LYS A 348 -21.13 7.22 -10.39
C LYS A 348 -21.81 6.04 -9.73
N PHE A 349 -21.62 5.89 -8.41
CA PHE A 349 -22.31 4.87 -7.63
C PHE A 349 -23.57 5.37 -6.94
N GLY A 350 -23.61 6.64 -6.52
CA GLY A 350 -24.61 7.11 -5.56
C GLY A 350 -24.61 6.25 -4.29
N GLU A 351 -25.78 6.03 -3.69
CA GLU A 351 -25.97 5.23 -2.46
C GLU A 351 -25.47 3.78 -2.59
N ARG A 352 -25.43 3.22 -3.82
CA ARG A 352 -24.91 1.85 -4.04
C ARG A 352 -23.43 1.72 -3.70
N GLY A 353 -22.69 2.83 -3.73
CA GLY A 353 -21.26 2.85 -3.44
C GLY A 353 -21.02 2.60 -1.96
N GLU A 354 -21.77 3.28 -1.09
CA GLU A 354 -21.71 3.07 0.36
C GLU A 354 -22.12 1.64 0.73
N LEU A 355 -23.19 1.11 0.13
CA LEU A 355 -23.59 -0.29 0.32
C LEU A 355 -22.47 -1.26 -0.07
N LEU A 356 -21.79 -1.02 -1.19
CA LEU A 356 -20.67 -1.86 -1.62
C LEU A 356 -19.48 -1.75 -0.66
N VAL A 357 -19.12 -0.53 -0.22
CA VAL A 357 -18.06 -0.29 0.77
C VAL A 357 -18.35 -1.08 2.05
N ASN A 358 -19.58 -1.00 2.56
CA ASN A 358 -20.00 -1.71 3.76
C ASN A 358 -19.97 -3.24 3.58
N LYS A 359 -20.37 -3.75 2.40
CA LYS A 359 -20.25 -5.19 2.09
C LYS A 359 -18.80 -5.67 2.04
N ILE A 360 -17.89 -4.88 1.45
CA ILE A 360 -16.46 -5.21 1.43
C ILE A 360 -15.90 -5.18 2.85
N ALA A 361 -16.19 -4.13 3.64
CA ALA A 361 -15.74 -4.04 5.02
C ALA A 361 -16.26 -5.22 5.87
N SER A 362 -17.53 -5.61 5.68
CA SER A 362 -18.12 -6.78 6.34
C SER A 362 -17.42 -8.07 5.92
N PHE A 363 -17.13 -8.27 4.64
CA PHE A 363 -16.34 -9.40 4.17
C PHE A 363 -14.96 -9.46 4.83
N LEU A 364 -14.25 -8.32 4.92
CA LEU A 364 -12.93 -8.25 5.54
C LEU A 364 -12.97 -8.48 7.05
N THR A 365 -14.04 -8.03 7.72
CA THR A 365 -14.30 -8.30 9.14
C THR A 365 -14.51 -9.80 9.36
N SER A 366 -15.35 -10.45 8.56
CA SER A 366 -15.53 -11.91 8.67
C SER A 366 -14.26 -12.68 8.33
N VAL A 367 -13.43 -12.20 7.40
CA VAL A 367 -12.10 -12.81 7.17
C VAL A 367 -11.21 -12.71 8.41
N ASN A 368 -11.23 -11.56 9.11
CA ASN A 368 -10.48 -11.38 10.36
C ASN A 368 -10.96 -12.35 11.45
N GLU A 369 -12.28 -12.39 11.70
CA GLU A 369 -12.89 -13.26 12.71
C GLU A 369 -12.59 -14.75 12.50
N ASN A 370 -12.43 -15.17 11.24
CA ASN A 370 -12.20 -16.56 10.86
C ASN A 370 -10.74 -16.83 10.44
N ALA A 371 -9.82 -15.91 10.69
CA ALA A 371 -8.44 -16.00 10.17
C ALA A 371 -7.68 -17.22 10.71
N GLN A 372 -7.94 -17.66 11.95
CA GLN A 372 -7.35 -18.86 12.51
C GLN A 372 -7.77 -20.13 11.75
N GLU A 373 -9.07 -20.34 11.54
CA GLU A 373 -9.60 -21.48 10.78
C GLU A 373 -9.19 -21.45 9.30
N ILE A 374 -9.08 -20.25 8.73
CA ILE A 374 -8.54 -20.07 7.39
C ILE A 374 -7.07 -20.53 7.39
N THR A 375 -6.26 -20.09 8.34
CA THR A 375 -4.82 -20.44 8.46
C THR A 375 -4.61 -21.94 8.53
N GLU A 376 -5.37 -22.64 9.38
CA GLU A 376 -5.31 -24.10 9.51
C GLU A 376 -5.66 -24.84 8.22
N SER A 377 -6.47 -24.23 7.34
CA SER A 377 -6.80 -24.80 6.03
C SER A 377 -5.73 -24.59 4.95
N LEU A 378 -4.70 -23.79 5.23
CA LEU A 378 -3.59 -23.49 4.31
C LEU A 378 -2.35 -24.36 4.56
N GLU A 379 -2.24 -24.96 5.75
CA GLU A 379 -1.21 -25.93 6.14
C GLU A 379 -1.52 -27.31 5.54
#